data_AF-A0A0A6ZSF9-F1
#
_entry.id   AF-A0A0A6ZSF9-F1
#
_cell.length_a   1.000
_cell.length_b   1.000
_cell.length_c   1.000
_cell.angle_alpha   90.00
_cell.angle_beta   90.00
_cell.angle_gamma   90.00
#
_symmetry.space_group_name_H-M   'P 1'
#
loop_
_entity.id
_entity.type
_entity.pdbx_description
1 polymer ?
#
loop_
_entity_poly.entity_id
_entity_poly.type
_entity_poly.pdbx_seq_one_letter_code
_entity_poly.pdbx_strand_id
1 'polypeptide(L)'
;MKNSKAILQVPGTMKIISAEIPVPKEDEVLIKVEYVGICGSDVHGFESGPFIPPKDPNQEIGLGHECAGTVVAGGKPCAQSLNRGSGKYRTWRSLRSLSLLSGRQI
;
A
#
# COMPACT_ATOMS: atom_id res chain seq x y z
N MET A 1 -11.47 11.88 6.04
CA MET A 1 -10.72 11.55 4.80
C MET A 1 -11.30 10.28 4.20
N LYS A 2 -11.28 10.12 2.88
CA LYS A 2 -11.67 8.87 2.19
C LYS A 2 -10.40 8.14 1.75
N ASN A 3 -10.43 6.82 1.71
CA ASN A 3 -9.31 5.99 1.27
C ASN A 3 -9.78 4.98 0.23
N SER A 4 -8.89 4.61 -0.68
CA SER A 4 -9.16 3.66 -1.75
C SER A 4 -7.94 2.81 -2.03
N LYS A 5 -8.11 1.64 -2.64
CA LYS A 5 -7.03 0.73 -3.00
C LYS A 5 -7.24 0.16 -4.39
N ALA A 6 -6.14 -0.09 -5.10
CA ALA A 6 -6.14 -0.80 -6.37
C ALA A 6 -5.96 -2.30 -6.09
N ILE A 7 -6.90 -3.11 -6.57
CA ILE A 7 -6.87 -4.57 -6.46
C ILE A 7 -6.90 -5.22 -7.84
N LEU A 8 -6.18 -6.32 -7.99
CA LEU A 8 -6.26 -7.18 -9.16
C LEU A 8 -7.53 -8.03 -9.03
N GLN A 9 -8.51 -7.79 -9.89
CA GLN A 9 -9.74 -8.58 -9.88
C GLN A 9 -9.54 -9.91 -10.61
N VAL A 10 -8.94 -9.83 -11.79
CA VAL A 10 -8.49 -10.94 -12.63
C VAL A 10 -7.25 -10.47 -13.39
N PRO A 11 -6.39 -11.37 -13.88
CA PRO A 11 -5.27 -10.98 -14.73
C PRO A 11 -5.72 -10.08 -15.88
N GLY A 12 -5.02 -8.97 -16.09
CA GLY A 12 -5.36 -7.93 -17.07
C GLY A 12 -6.41 -6.92 -16.62
N THR A 13 -6.99 -7.03 -15.41
CA THR A 13 -8.02 -6.09 -14.91
C THR A 13 -7.81 -5.71 -13.45
N MET A 14 -7.49 -4.43 -13.23
CA MET A 14 -7.46 -3.81 -11.91
C MET A 14 -8.77 -3.07 -11.62
N LYS A 15 -9.15 -3.00 -10.34
CA LYS A 15 -10.24 -2.16 -9.84
C LYS A 15 -9.78 -1.30 -8.68
N ILE A 16 -10.26 -0.06 -8.66
CA ILE A 16 -10.14 0.80 -7.48
C ILE A 16 -11.40 0.62 -6.63
N ILE A 17 -11.21 0.24 -5.37
CA ILE A 17 -12.30 0.05 -4.41
C ILE A 17 -12.09 0.92 -3.18
N SER A 18 -13.18 1.31 -2.52
CA SER A 18 -13.12 2.03 -1.25
C SER A 18 -12.47 1.17 -0.17
N ALA A 19 -11.71 1.80 0.71
CA ALA A 19 -11.08 1.17 1.86
C ALA A 19 -11.20 2.06 3.09
N GLU A 20 -11.16 1.44 4.26
CA GLU A 20 -11.01 2.19 5.51
C GLU A 20 -9.57 2.71 5.63
N ILE A 21 -9.39 3.81 6.37
CA ILE A 21 -8.05 4.31 6.69
C ILE A 21 -7.49 3.43 7.81
N PRO A 22 -6.33 2.77 7.61
CA PRO A 22 -5.75 1.94 8.65
C PRO A 22 -5.28 2.79 9.84
N VAL A 23 -5.43 2.26 11.05
CA VAL A 23 -4.91 2.86 12.28
C VAL A 23 -3.53 2.25 12.57
N PRO A 24 -2.45 3.06 12.62
CA PRO A 24 -1.11 2.54 12.85
C PRO A 24 -0.97 1.98 14.28
N LYS A 25 -0.29 0.85 14.41
CA LYS A 25 0.16 0.30 15.71
C LYS A 25 1.35 1.10 16.27
N GLU A 26 1.80 0.72 17.47
CA GLU A 26 2.85 1.43 18.19
C GLU A 26 4.16 1.61 17.40
N ASP A 27 4.55 0.61 16.60
CA ASP A 27 5.78 0.61 15.80
C ASP A 27 5.54 0.91 14.30
N GLU A 28 4.36 1.42 13.96
CA GLU A 28 3.96 1.70 12.58
C GLU A 28 3.74 3.21 12.36
N VAL A 29 3.82 3.60 11.08
CA VAL A 29 3.46 4.94 10.61
C VAL A 29 2.37 4.82 9.57
N LEU A 30 1.44 5.78 9.58
CA LEU A 30 0.46 5.96 8.53
C LEU A 30 1.02 6.93 7.49
N ILE A 31 1.13 6.45 6.25
CA ILE A 31 1.67 7.22 5.13
C ILE A 31 0.52 7.57 4.19
N LYS A 32 0.42 8.85 3.84
CA LYS A 32 -0.33 9.33 2.68
C LYS A 32 0.53 9.11 1.44
N VAL A 33 0.28 8.01 0.73
CA VAL A 33 1.00 7.67 -0.51
C VAL A 33 0.70 8.71 -1.59
N GLU A 34 1.74 9.27 -2.19
CA GLU A 34 1.65 10.27 -3.26
C GLU A 34 2.08 9.68 -4.61
N TYR A 35 3.08 8.80 -4.59
CA TYR A 35 3.60 8.13 -5.79
C TYR A 35 3.86 6.66 -5.54
N VAL A 36 3.69 5.87 -6.61
CA VAL A 36 3.95 4.43 -6.66
C VAL A 36 4.65 4.13 -7.98
N GLY A 37 5.87 3.61 -7.90
CA GLY A 37 6.61 3.08 -9.02
C GLY A 37 6.02 1.75 -9.51
N ILE A 38 6.23 1.47 -10.79
CA ILE A 38 5.85 0.20 -11.42
C ILE A 38 7.12 -0.57 -11.73
N CYS A 39 7.24 -1.76 -11.16
CA CYS A 39 8.33 -2.69 -11.43
C CYS A 39 7.84 -3.88 -12.28
N GLY A 40 8.76 -4.63 -12.87
CA GLY A 40 8.42 -5.80 -13.71
C GLY A 40 7.61 -6.87 -12.97
N SER A 41 7.76 -7.00 -11.65
CA SER A 41 6.94 -7.91 -10.84
C SER A 41 5.49 -7.44 -10.69
N ASP A 42 5.22 -6.14 -10.72
CA ASP A 42 3.86 -5.61 -10.74
C ASP A 42 3.20 -5.89 -12.10
N VAL A 43 3.96 -5.74 -13.19
CA VAL A 43 3.48 -6.09 -14.56
C VAL A 43 3.19 -7.58 -14.65
N HIS A 44 4.11 -8.44 -14.20
CA HIS A 44 3.87 -9.88 -14.17
C HIS A 44 2.65 -10.24 -13.32
N GLY A 45 2.52 -9.63 -12.13
CA GLY A 45 1.37 -9.79 -11.26
C GLY A 45 0.05 -9.38 -11.92
N PHE A 46 0.06 -8.29 -12.68
CA PHE A 46 -1.09 -7.84 -13.45
C PHE A 46 -1.44 -8.79 -14.60
N GLU A 47 -0.46 -9.26 -15.36
CA GLU A 47 -0.69 -10.10 -16.55
C GLU A 47 -1.05 -11.56 -16.21
N SER A 48 -0.48 -12.11 -15.14
CA SER A 48 -0.55 -13.55 -14.83
C SER A 48 -1.10 -13.87 -13.44
N GLY A 49 -1.34 -12.86 -12.60
CA GLY A 49 -1.68 -13.05 -11.20
C GLY A 49 -0.46 -13.28 -10.30
N PRO A 50 -0.66 -13.55 -9.00
CA PRO A 50 0.43 -13.72 -8.05
C PRO A 50 1.17 -15.03 -8.32
N PHE A 51 2.50 -14.99 -8.28
CA PHE A 51 3.36 -16.15 -8.50
C PHE A 51 3.07 -17.31 -7.54
N ILE A 52 2.75 -16.98 -6.28
CA ILE A 52 2.27 -17.94 -5.29
C ILE A 52 0.77 -17.70 -5.12
N PRO A 53 -0.08 -18.67 -5.49
CA PRO A 53 -1.51 -18.56 -5.27
C PRO A 53 -1.84 -18.29 -3.80
N PRO A 54 -2.77 -17.38 -3.49
CA PRO A 54 -3.17 -17.13 -2.11
C PRO A 54 -3.83 -18.38 -1.52
N LYS A 55 -3.64 -18.59 -0.21
CA LYS A 55 -4.28 -19.70 0.51
C LYS A 55 -5.81 -19.55 0.55
N ASP A 56 -6.28 -18.31 0.58
CA ASP A 56 -7.70 -17.97 0.51
C ASP A 56 -8.02 -17.47 -0.92
N PRO A 57 -8.90 -18.16 -1.67
CA PRO A 57 -9.33 -17.74 -3.00
C PRO A 57 -9.99 -16.36 -3.04
N ASN A 58 -10.55 -15.89 -1.91
CA ASN A 58 -11.20 -14.58 -1.81
C ASN A 58 -10.24 -13.47 -1.36
N GLN A 59 -8.96 -13.79 -1.18
CA GLN A 59 -7.98 -12.80 -0.78
C GLN A 59 -7.83 -11.73 -1.85
N GLU A 60 -8.06 -10.47 -1.47
CA GLU A 60 -7.75 -9.34 -2.33
C GLU A 60 -6.25 -9.24 -2.61
N ILE A 61 -5.90 -9.02 -3.88
CA ILE A 61 -4.51 -8.97 -4.34
C ILE A 61 -4.19 -7.52 -4.72
N GLY A 62 -3.33 -6.87 -3.94
CA GLY A 62 -2.79 -5.55 -4.27
C GLY A 62 -1.48 -5.66 -5.06
N LEU A 63 -1.16 -4.61 -5.82
CA LEU A 63 0.12 -4.44 -6.53
C LEU A 63 0.80 -3.11 -6.10
N GLY A 64 2.07 -2.94 -6.45
CA GLY A 64 2.85 -1.72 -6.24
C GLY A 64 3.62 -1.70 -4.93
N HIS A 65 4.90 -2.05 -4.94
CA HIS A 65 5.74 -2.16 -3.74
C HIS A 65 6.77 -1.03 -3.59
N GLU A 66 6.83 -0.13 -4.57
CA GLU A 66 7.76 0.99 -4.61
C GLU A 66 6.98 2.28 -4.37
N CYS A 67 6.83 2.73 -3.13
CA CYS A 67 5.99 3.90 -2.83
C CYS A 67 6.72 4.99 -2.04
N ALA A 68 6.26 6.23 -2.26
CA ALA A 68 6.71 7.41 -1.53
C ALA A 68 5.52 8.30 -1.18
N GLY A 69 5.64 9.03 -0.07
CA GLY A 69 4.58 9.91 0.39
C GLY A 69 4.89 10.53 1.75
N THR A 70 3.88 11.19 2.30
CA THR A 70 3.99 11.98 3.53
C THR A 70 3.46 11.19 4.73
N VAL A 71 4.21 11.16 5.84
CA VAL A 71 3.73 10.56 7.09
C VAL A 71 2.67 11.47 7.71
N VAL A 72 1.48 10.92 7.99
CA VAL A 72 0.32 11.67 8.53
C VAL A 72 -0.08 11.26 9.95
N ALA A 73 0.36 10.10 10.43
CA ALA A 73 0.24 9.67 11.82
C ALA A 73 1.29 8.59 12.14
N GLY A 74 1.50 8.29 13.42
CA GLY A 74 2.33 7.16 13.84
C GLY A 74 2.01 6.71 15.26
N GLY A 75 2.39 5.47 15.57
CA GLY A 75 2.34 4.96 16.94
C GLY A 75 3.23 5.76 17.89
N LYS A 76 2.97 5.66 19.20
CA LYS A 76 3.60 6.52 20.22
C LYS A 76 5.15 6.58 20.13
N PRO A 77 5.90 5.46 20.03
CA PRO A 77 7.34 5.49 19.78
C PRO A 77 7.73 6.11 18.42
N CYS A 78 6.98 5.83 17.35
CA CYS A 78 7.26 6.32 16.01
C CYS A 78 7.06 7.84 15.85
N ALA A 79 6.07 8.42 16.53
CA ALA A 79 5.87 9.87 16.53
C ALA A 79 7.10 10.63 17.08
N GLN A 80 7.85 10.03 18.02
CA GLN A 80 9.07 10.61 18.57
C GLN A 80 10.28 10.47 17.64
N SER A 81 10.39 9.37 16.88
CA SER A 81 11.52 9.12 15.96
C SER A 81 11.39 9.84 14.62
N LEU A 82 10.18 10.20 14.19
CA LEU A 82 9.97 11.05 13.01
C LEU A 82 10.55 12.46 13.20
N ASN A 83 10.56 12.98 14.44
CA ASN A 83 11.29 14.20 14.80
C ASN A 83 12.82 13.99 14.90
N ARG A 84 13.29 12.73 14.86
CA ARG A 84 14.70 12.34 14.92
C ARG A 84 15.07 11.50 13.70
N GLY A 85 14.75 11.95 12.49
CA GLY A 85 15.39 11.56 11.22
C GLY A 85 15.62 10.07 10.93
N SER A 86 14.95 9.14 11.60
CA SER A 86 15.26 7.71 11.52
C SER A 86 14.01 6.86 11.77
N GLY A 87 13.05 6.97 10.83
CA GLY A 87 12.01 5.96 10.67
C GLY A 87 12.55 4.78 9.85
N LYS A 88 12.42 3.55 10.36
CA LYS A 88 12.53 2.36 9.50
C LYS A 88 11.31 2.37 8.57
N TYR A 89 11.51 2.64 7.28
CA TYR A 89 10.46 2.47 6.27
C TYR A 89 10.22 0.97 6.07
N ARG A 90 9.17 0.44 6.68
CA ARG A 90 8.66 -0.87 6.31
C ARG A 90 7.61 -0.65 5.22
N THR A 91 8.04 -0.59 3.96
CA THR A 91 7.15 -0.92 2.86
C THR A 91 6.74 -2.37 3.09
N TRP A 92 5.44 -2.58 3.23
CA TRP A 92 4.86 -3.83 3.72
C TRP A 92 5.44 -5.04 2.96
N ARG A 93 6.17 -5.92 3.68
CA ARG A 93 6.39 -7.30 3.25
C ARG A 93 4.99 -7.91 3.06
N SER A 94 4.61 -8.17 1.81
CA SER A 94 3.29 -8.65 1.34
C SER A 94 2.27 -7.54 1.08
N LEU A 95 2.21 -7.04 -0.15
CA LEU A 95 1.15 -6.16 -0.64
C LEU A 95 -0.24 -6.78 -0.45
N ARG A 96 -0.90 -6.47 0.67
CA ARG A 96 -2.32 -6.78 0.91
C ARG A 96 -3.25 -5.58 0.74
N SER A 97 -2.72 -4.40 0.40
CA SER A 97 -3.44 -3.30 -0.25
C SER A 97 -2.63 -2.02 -0.14
N LEU A 98 -2.35 -1.40 -1.28
CA LEU A 98 -1.86 -0.03 -1.30
C LEU A 98 -3.05 0.90 -1.15
N SER A 99 -3.05 1.70 -0.08
CA SER A 99 -4.08 2.71 0.16
C SER A 99 -3.67 4.02 -0.50
N LEU A 100 -4.31 4.35 -1.62
CA LEU A 100 -4.22 5.61 -2.31
C LEU A 100 -5.14 6.62 -1.62
N LEU A 101 -4.52 7.58 -0.94
CA LEU A 101 -5.18 8.79 -0.46
C LEU A 101 -5.17 9.81 -1.61
N SER A 102 -6.17 9.71 -2.49
CA SER A 102 -6.24 10.54 -3.69
C SER A 102 -6.37 12.03 -3.38
N GLY A 103 -5.49 12.81 -3.98
CA GLY A 103 -5.55 14.26 -4.08
C GLY A 103 -4.68 14.71 -5.26
N ARG A 104 -5.34 15.02 -6.38
CA ARG A 104 -4.83 15.40 -7.71
C ARG A 104 -4.24 14.28 -8.58
N GLN A 105 -4.98 13.95 -9.64
CA GLN A 105 -4.54 13.16 -10.79
C GLN A 105 -3.45 13.92 -11.57
N ILE A 106 -2.43 13.19 -12.00
CA ILE A 106 -1.76 13.37 -13.30
C ILE A 106 -2.28 12.23 -14.18
#